data_AF-A4CAV1-F1
#
_entry.id   AF-A4CAV1-F1
#
_cell.length_a   1.000
_cell.length_b   1.000
_cell.length_c   1.000
_cell.angle_alpha   90.00
_cell.angle_beta   90.00
_cell.angle_gamma   90.00
#
_symmetry.space_group_name_H-M   'P 1'
#
loop_
_entity.id
_entity.type
_entity.pdbx_description
1 polymer ?
#
loop_
_entity_poly.entity_id
_entity_poly.type
_entity_poly.pdbx_seq_one_letter_code
_entity_poly.pdbx_strand_id
1 'polypeptide(L)'
;MNSPRVRLIITLVLTIIIGVLSSLFATEITPDGVIDWALTYKTFSFWGLLVTSVIWILIHLIFLKHDENILRFTDDAHCIGHIRKTKLDGYAALVKDDPKQANLINVTDLLKDLKVKTR
;
A
#
# COMPACT_ATOMS: atom_id res chain seq x y z
N MET A 1 -0.42 -9.46 3.20
CA MET A 1 -0.47 -8.27 4.07
C MET A 1 -1.72 -7.43 3.76
N ASN A 2 -2.88 -8.07 3.60
CA ASN A 2 -4.03 -7.44 2.92
C ASN A 2 -5.17 -7.08 3.88
N SER A 3 -4.92 -7.12 5.19
CA SER A 3 -5.91 -6.79 6.21
C SER A 3 -5.39 -5.66 7.10
N PRO A 4 -6.17 -4.59 7.33
CA PRO A 4 -5.82 -3.52 8.26
C PRO A 4 -5.48 -4.03 9.67
N ARG A 5 -6.09 -5.13 10.09
CA ARG A 5 -5.81 -5.78 11.38
C ARG A 5 -4.38 -6.33 11.46
N VAL A 6 -3.88 -6.90 10.37
CA VAL A 6 -2.51 -7.43 10.31
C VAL A 6 -1.50 -6.29 10.34
N ARG A 7 -1.77 -5.18 9.64
CA ARG A 7 -0.95 -3.96 9.71
C ARG A 7 -0.87 -3.41 11.14
N LEU A 8 -2.01 -3.34 11.83
CA LEU A 8 -2.07 -2.89 13.22
C LEU A 8 -1.23 -3.79 14.14
N ILE A 9 -1.42 -5.12 14.05
CA ILE A 9 -0.69 -6.09 14.88
C ILE A 9 0.82 -5.98 14.67
N ILE A 10 1.27 -5.96 13.41
CA ILE A 10 2.71 -5.86 13.07
C ILE A 10 3.29 -4.56 13.63
N THR A 11 2.60 -3.43 13.42
CA THR A 11 3.03 -2.11 13.91
C THR A 11 3.13 -2.12 15.43
N LEU A 12 2.12 -2.64 16.12
CA LEU A 12 2.08 -2.66 17.59
C LEU A 12 3.18 -3.55 18.17
N VAL A 13 3.39 -4.74 17.62
CA VAL A 13 4.46 -5.65 18.05
C VAL A 13 5.83 -5.01 17.87
N LEU A 14 6.10 -4.42 16.70
CA LEU A 14 7.37 -3.76 16.46
C LEU A 14 7.59 -2.54 17.37
N THR A 15 6.55 -1.76 17.68
CA THR A 15 6.66 -0.63 18.61
C THR A 15 7.06 -1.10 20.01
N ILE A 16 6.48 -2.22 20.47
CA ILE A 16 6.86 -2.81 21.76
C ILE A 16 8.33 -3.24 21.73
N ILE A 17 8.78 -3.92 20.67
CA ILE A 17 10.16 -4.35 20.52
C ILE A 17 11.12 -3.15 20.54
N ILE A 18 10.80 -2.07 19.81
CA ILE A 18 11.61 -0.85 19.78
C ILE A 18 11.67 -0.21 21.18
N GLY A 19 10.54 -0.15 21.90
CA GLY A 19 10.50 0.38 23.27
C GLY A 19 11.40 -0.40 24.23
N VAL A 20 11.33 -1.74 24.20
CA VAL A 20 12.17 -2.61 25.02
C VAL A 20 13.65 -2.44 24.67
N LEU A 21 13.99 -2.48 23.38
CA LEU A 21 15.38 -2.29 22.93
C LEU A 21 15.93 -0.91 23.27
N SER A 22 15.10 0.14 23.22
CA SER A 22 15.48 1.50 23.61
C SER A 22 15.80 1.59 25.11
N SER A 23 14.99 0.92 25.95
CA SER A 23 15.24 0.85 27.39
C SER A 23 16.52 0.07 27.71
N LEU A 24 16.76 -1.04 27.01
CA LEU A 24 17.99 -1.82 27.15
C LEU A 24 19.21 -1.00 26.72
N PHE A 25 19.12 -0.32 25.58
CA PHE A 25 20.18 0.56 25.09
C PHE A 25 20.52 1.64 26.11
N ALA A 26 19.51 2.34 26.66
CA ALA A 26 19.72 3.34 27.70
C ALA A 26 20.44 2.77 28.94
N THR A 27 20.13 1.53 29.32
CA THR A 27 20.77 0.85 30.45
C THR A 27 22.21 0.49 30.14
N GLU A 28 22.49 -0.03 28.94
CA GLU A 28 23.82 -0.50 28.55
C GLU A 28 24.80 0.66 28.30
N ILE A 29 24.33 1.81 27.83
CA ILE A 29 25.19 3.00 27.63
C ILE A 29 25.39 3.82 28.91
N THR A 30 24.74 3.46 30.01
CA THR A 30 24.78 4.24 31.26
C THR A 30 25.33 3.40 32.44
N PRO A 31 26.54 2.83 32.33
CA PRO A 31 27.15 2.12 33.46
C PRO A 31 27.30 3.07 34.66
N ASP A 32 26.91 2.59 35.84
CA ASP A 32 27.00 3.33 37.11
C ASP A 32 26.31 4.72 37.11
N GLY A 33 25.32 4.91 36.23
CA GLY A 33 24.59 6.18 36.13
C GLY A 33 25.28 7.25 35.29
N VAL A 34 26.42 6.93 34.64
CA VAL A 34 27.13 7.85 33.75
C VAL A 34 27.00 7.39 32.30
N ILE A 35 26.57 8.29 31.42
CA ILE A 35 26.44 7.99 29.99
C ILE A 35 27.82 7.89 29.35
N ASP A 36 28.16 6.70 28.85
CA ASP A 36 29.36 6.45 28.04
C ASP A 36 28.97 6.18 26.57
N TRP A 37 29.15 7.21 25.75
CA TRP A 37 28.88 7.14 24.31
C TRP A 37 29.80 6.17 23.56
N ALA A 38 30.99 5.84 24.10
CA ALA A 38 31.90 4.90 23.46
C ALA A 38 31.36 3.46 23.48
N LEU A 39 30.38 3.18 24.33
CA LEU A 39 29.68 1.89 24.39
C LEU A 39 28.62 1.74 23.29
N THR A 40 28.16 2.84 22.68
CA THR A 40 27.05 2.85 21.71
C THR A 40 27.19 1.78 20.61
N TYR A 41 28.35 1.68 19.96
CA TYR A 41 28.55 0.70 18.87
C TYR A 41 28.92 -0.71 19.36
N LYS A 42 29.23 -0.84 20.66
CA LYS A 42 29.60 -2.11 21.30
C LYS A 42 28.39 -2.83 21.87
N THR A 43 27.29 -2.12 22.13
CA THR A 43 26.09 -2.67 22.72
C THR A 43 25.23 -3.40 21.69
N PHE A 44 24.69 -4.55 22.09
CA PHE A 44 23.86 -5.38 21.20
C PHE A 44 22.53 -4.68 20.88
N SER A 45 21.98 -3.96 21.86
CA SER A 45 20.73 -3.20 21.70
C SER A 45 20.81 -2.14 20.61
N PHE A 46 21.96 -1.49 20.40
CA PHE A 46 22.15 -0.54 19.31
C PHE A 46 21.96 -1.18 17.94
N TRP A 47 22.62 -2.32 17.70
CA TRP A 47 22.48 -3.07 16.46
C TRP A 47 21.07 -3.64 16.30
N GLY A 48 20.46 -4.09 17.40
CA GLY A 48 19.06 -4.51 17.43
C GLY A 48 18.11 -3.39 17.01
N LEU A 49 18.31 -2.16 17.53
CA LEU A 49 17.51 -0.98 17.15
C LEU A 49 17.71 -0.62 15.69
N LEU A 50 18.95 -0.66 15.20
CA LEU A 50 19.27 -0.35 13.81
C LEU A 50 18.58 -1.32 12.85
N VAL A 51 18.70 -2.63 13.08
CA VAL A 51 18.03 -3.66 12.29
C VAL A 51 16.51 -3.52 12.37
N THR A 52 15.97 -3.33 13.58
CA THR A 52 14.52 -3.18 13.78
C THR A 52 13.97 -1.94 13.06
N SER A 53 14.72 -0.83 13.06
CA SER A 53 14.37 0.40 12.34
C SER A 53 14.37 0.20 10.82
N VAL A 54 15.38 -0.50 10.27
CA VAL A 54 15.41 -0.85 8.85
C VAL A 54 14.20 -1.71 8.48
N ILE A 55 13.90 -2.75 9.27
CA ILE A 55 12.71 -3.60 9.07
C ILE A 55 11.43 -2.77 9.11
N TRP A 56 11.31 -1.85 10.07
CA TRP A 56 10.15 -0.96 10.21
C TRP A 56 9.91 -0.13 8.94
N ILE A 57 10.97 0.47 8.41
CA ILE A 57 10.92 1.26 7.17
C ILE A 57 10.48 0.38 6.00
N LEU A 58 11.08 -0.81 5.82
CA LEU A 58 10.73 -1.72 4.74
C LEU A 58 9.25 -2.14 4.80
N ILE A 59 8.74 -2.44 5.98
CA ILE A 59 7.33 -2.79 6.18
C ILE A 59 6.41 -1.62 5.79
N HIS A 60 6.77 -0.39 6.20
CA HIS A 60 6.00 0.80 5.84
C HIS A 60 6.03 1.10 4.34
N LEU A 61 7.17 0.88 3.68
CA LEU A 61 7.27 1.01 2.22
C LEU A 61 6.39 0.00 1.49
N ILE A 62 6.31 -1.24 1.99
CA ILE A 62 5.41 -2.26 1.42
C ILE A 62 3.94 -1.85 1.62
N PHE A 63 3.59 -1.34 2.80
CA PHE A 63 2.23 -0.82 3.03
C PHE A 63 1.92 0.38 2.14
N LEU A 64 2.84 1.33 1.99
CA LEU A 64 2.67 2.48 1.12
C LEU A 64 2.43 2.05 -0.32
N LYS A 65 3.23 1.11 -0.84
CA LYS A 65 3.04 0.57 -2.19
C LYS A 65 1.68 -0.14 -2.35
N HIS A 66 1.18 -0.79 -1.29
CA HIS A 66 -0.15 -1.40 -1.32
C HIS A 66 -1.24 -0.33 -1.33
N ASP A 67 -1.14 0.67 -0.45
CA ASP A 67 -2.08 1.76 -0.33
C ASP A 67 -2.10 2.61 -1.62
N GLU A 68 -0.96 2.87 -2.27
CA GLU A 68 -0.88 3.55 -3.57
C GLU A 68 -1.63 2.82 -4.69
N ASN A 69 -1.60 1.48 -4.70
CA ASN A 69 -2.36 0.70 -5.67
C ASN A 69 -3.87 0.77 -5.42
N ILE A 70 -4.29 0.90 -4.17
CA ILE A 70 -5.70 1.07 -3.80
C ILE A 70 -6.17 2.52 -4.05
N LEU A 71 -5.29 3.51 -3.78
CA LEU A 71 -5.55 4.93 -3.99
C LEU A 71 -5.85 5.28 -5.46
N ARG A 72 -5.35 4.48 -6.41
CA ARG A 72 -5.74 4.56 -7.84
C ARG A 72 -7.23 4.35 -8.08
N PHE A 73 -7.93 3.69 -7.15
CA PHE A 73 -9.38 3.47 -7.20
C PHE A 73 -10.17 4.36 -6.24
N THR A 74 -9.50 5.22 -5.47
CA THR A 74 -10.13 6.19 -4.56
C THR A 74 -10.64 7.43 -5.30
N ASP A 75 -10.10 7.71 -6.49
CA ASP A 75 -10.68 8.71 -7.37
C ASP A 75 -11.90 8.10 -8.09
N ASP A 76 -13.10 8.54 -7.71
CA ASP A 76 -14.37 8.12 -8.31
C ASP A 76 -14.33 8.27 -9.84
N ALA A 77 -13.62 9.29 -10.35
CA ALA A 77 -13.45 9.49 -11.78
C ALA A 77 -12.64 8.37 -12.44
N HIS A 78 -11.62 7.83 -11.77
CA HIS A 78 -10.81 6.72 -12.25
C HIS A 78 -11.60 5.40 -12.20
N CYS A 79 -12.38 5.19 -11.15
CA CYS A 79 -13.25 4.00 -11.03
C CYS A 79 -14.34 4.01 -12.12
N ILE A 80 -15.01 5.14 -12.32
CA ILE A 80 -15.98 5.33 -13.41
C ILE A 80 -15.30 5.13 -14.77
N GLY A 81 -14.11 5.69 -14.98
CA GLY A 81 -13.33 5.51 -16.21
C GLY A 81 -12.96 4.06 -16.48
N HIS A 82 -12.55 3.33 -15.44
CA HIS A 82 -12.21 1.91 -15.54
C HIS A 82 -13.44 1.05 -15.88
N ILE A 83 -14.57 1.26 -15.21
CA ILE A 83 -15.83 0.55 -15.53
C ILE A 83 -16.26 0.79 -16.97
N ARG A 84 -16.19 2.04 -17.44
CA ARG A 84 -16.51 2.40 -18.84
C ARG A 84 -15.57 1.70 -19.81
N LYS A 85 -14.27 1.68 -19.52
CA LYS A 85 -13.27 0.99 -20.33
C LYS A 85 -13.50 -0.52 -20.38
N THR A 86 -13.69 -1.17 -19.24
CA THR A 86 -13.98 -2.62 -19.18
C THR A 86 -15.25 -2.97 -19.96
N LYS A 87 -16.29 -2.12 -19.88
CA LYS A 87 -17.51 -2.30 -20.64
C LYS A 87 -17.25 -2.20 -22.16
N LEU A 88 -16.50 -1.20 -22.60
CA LEU A 88 -16.08 -1.03 -24.00
C LEU A 88 -15.23 -2.21 -24.50
N ASP A 89 -14.26 -2.67 -23.71
CA ASP A 89 -13.40 -3.81 -24.05
C ASP A 89 -14.21 -5.11 -24.18
N GLY A 90 -15.21 -5.32 -23.31
CA GLY A 90 -16.15 -6.44 -23.40
C GLY A 90 -17.00 -6.41 -24.68
N TYR A 91 -17.49 -5.23 -25.08
CA TYR A 91 -18.20 -5.07 -26.35
C TYR A 91 -17.30 -5.27 -27.57
N ALA A 92 -16.06 -4.77 -27.52
CA ALA A 92 -15.10 -4.98 -28.58
C ALA A 92 -14.76 -6.48 -28.77
N ALA A 93 -14.67 -7.23 -27.66
CA ALA A 93 -14.50 -8.69 -27.71
C ALA A 93 -15.72 -9.39 -28.32
N LEU A 94 -16.94 -9.01 -27.92
CA LEU A 94 -18.19 -9.55 -28.49
C LEU A 94 -18.31 -9.30 -29.99
N VAL A 95 -17.98 -8.09 -30.46
CA VAL A 95 -18.00 -7.73 -31.88
C VAL A 95 -16.90 -8.45 -32.67
N LYS A 96 -15.75 -8.71 -32.04
CA LYS A 96 -14.66 -9.48 -32.64
C LYS A 96 -15.03 -10.95 -32.86
N ASP A 97 -15.76 -11.55 -31.91
CA ASP A 97 -16.19 -12.94 -31.98
C ASP A 97 -17.43 -13.14 -32.86
N ASP A 98 -18.36 -12.18 -32.89
CA ASP A 98 -19.54 -12.20 -33.77
C ASP A 98 -19.81 -10.81 -34.40
N PRO A 99 -19.32 -10.56 -35.63
CA PRO A 99 -19.46 -9.26 -36.28
C PRO A 99 -20.91 -8.87 -36.61
N LYS A 100 -21.87 -9.81 -36.54
CA LYS A 100 -23.30 -9.49 -36.71
C LYS A 100 -23.89 -8.74 -35.52
N GLN A 101 -23.28 -8.85 -34.34
CA GLN A 101 -23.72 -8.15 -33.13
C GLN A 101 -23.36 -6.67 -33.13
N ALA A 102 -22.41 -6.24 -33.98
CA ALA A 102 -22.07 -4.83 -34.16
C ALA A 102 -23.27 -3.97 -34.60
N ASN A 103 -24.17 -4.53 -35.42
CA ASN A 103 -25.36 -3.84 -35.92
C ASN A 103 -26.51 -3.76 -34.88
N LEU A 104 -26.43 -4.52 -33.78
CA LEU A 104 -27.43 -4.50 -32.72
C LEU A 104 -27.12 -3.46 -31.63
N ILE A 105 -25.91 -2.93 -31.62
CA ILE A 105 -25.44 -1.97 -30.62
C ILE A 105 -25.57 -0.56 -31.21
N ASN A 106 -26.59 0.18 -30.80
CA ASN A 106 -26.71 1.58 -31.13
C ASN A 106 -25.62 2.36 -30.37
N VAL A 107 -24.58 2.78 -31.11
CA VAL A 107 -23.42 3.50 -30.58
C VAL A 107 -23.84 4.76 -29.81
N THR A 108 -24.93 5.40 -30.23
CA THR A 108 -25.48 6.59 -29.57
C THR A 108 -26.03 6.28 -28.18
N ASP A 109 -26.70 5.14 -28.02
CA ASP A 109 -27.26 4.71 -26.74
C ASP A 109 -26.17 4.17 -25.82
N LEU A 110 -25.15 3.50 -26.38
CA LEU A 110 -23.94 3.09 -25.66
C LEU A 110 -23.18 4.30 -25.10
N LEU A 111 -22.96 5.33 -25.91
CA LEU A 111 -22.25 6.55 -25.51
C LEU A 111 -23.05 7.37 -24.48
N LYS A 112 -24.38 7.39 -24.59
CA LYS A 112 -25.27 7.98 -23.58
C LYS A 112 -25.21 7.23 -22.25
N ASP A 113 -25.24 5.90 -22.28
CA ASP A 113 -25.15 5.05 -21.08
C ASP A 113 -23.77 5.15 -20.41
N LEU A 114 -22.71 5.30 -21.21
CA LEU A 114 -21.37 5.63 -20.72
C LEU A 114 -21.23 7.09 -20.26
N LYS A 115 -22.30 7.89 -20.25
CA LYS A 115 -22.31 9.33 -19.92
C LYS A 115 -21.13 10.08 -20.55
N VAL A 116 -20.83 9.77 -21.80
CA VAL A 116 -19.86 10.50 -22.63
C VAL A 116 -20.63 11.62 -23.32
N LYS A 117 -20.11 12.85 -23.26
CA LYS A 117 -20.74 14.00 -23.90
C LYS A 117 -20.63 13.82 -25.42
N THR A 118 -21.69 13.33 -26.05
CA THR A 118 -21.82 13.32 -27.51
C THR A 118 -22.18 14.73 -27.97
N ARG A 119 -21.44 15.24 -28.95
CA ARG A 119 -21.65 16.57 -29.53
C ARG A 119 -22.78 16.52 -30.55
#